data_AF-A0A0J9R9C1-F1
#
_entry.id   AF-A0A0J9R9C1-F1
#
_cell.length_a   1.000
_cell.length_b   1.000
_cell.length_c   1.000
_cell.angle_alpha   90.00
_cell.angle_beta   90.00
_cell.angle_gamma   90.00
#
_symmetry.space_group_name_H-M   'P 1'
#
loop_
_entity.id
_entity.type
_entity.pdbx_description
1 polymer ?
#
loop_
_entity_poly.entity_id
_entity_poly.type
_entity_poly.pdbx_seq_one_letter_code
_entity_poly.pdbx_strand_id
1 'polypeptide(L)'
;MGNDDHRRRKTPCGFCMAVFKWIPVLFITAVIAWSYYAYVVELCIRNSQNRIGMIFMLLFYHLFLTLFMWSYWRTIMTSVGRIPDQWRIPDEEVSRLFRADSPDTQKRILNNFARDLPVTNRTMNGSVRFCEKCKIIKPDRAHHCSVCSCCVLKMDHHCPWVNNCVNFYNYKYFVLFLGYALVYCLYVAFTSLHDFVEFWKVGAYDNNGYSAQGQLNASGMGRFHILFLFFIAIMFAISLVSLFGYHIYLVLVNRTTLESFRAPIFRVGGPDKNGYNLGRYANFCEVFGDDWQYWFLPVFSSRGDGYSYPTSSDQSRVSTSSPTQRYDAMGDTTTSSKKHQRPANPAVADPAAISIPGRAQRAAAEAGKRPIIRLQHASSHV
;
A
#
# COMPACT_ATOMS: atom_id res chain seq x y z
N MET A 1 -21.22 8.35 4.43
CA MET A 1 -22.14 7.23 4.64
C MET A 1 -23.45 7.57 3.94
N GLY A 2 -23.90 6.77 2.96
CA GLY A 2 -25.22 6.97 2.33
C GLY A 2 -26.35 6.40 3.19
N ASN A 3 -27.58 6.87 2.98
CA ASN A 3 -28.76 6.61 3.82
C ASN A 3 -28.99 5.14 4.22
N ASP A 4 -28.59 4.17 3.39
CA ASP A 4 -28.83 2.74 3.63
C ASP A 4 -28.03 2.14 4.80
N ASP A 5 -26.83 2.66 5.12
CA ASP A 5 -26.04 2.15 6.25
C ASP A 5 -26.70 2.54 7.60
N HIS A 6 -27.24 3.76 7.70
CA HIS A 6 -28.09 4.16 8.82
C HIS A 6 -29.41 3.39 8.91
N ARG A 7 -29.95 2.88 7.79
CA ARG A 7 -31.16 2.04 7.81
C ARG A 7 -30.84 0.61 8.27
N ARG A 8 -29.75 -0.01 7.80
CA ARG A 8 -29.36 -1.38 8.19
C ARG A 8 -29.01 -1.51 9.67
N ARG A 9 -28.28 -0.54 10.23
CA ARG A 9 -27.86 -0.54 11.66
C ARG A 9 -29.03 -0.45 12.65
N LYS A 10 -30.25 -0.11 12.21
CA LYS A 10 -31.45 -0.02 13.07
C LYS A 10 -32.18 -1.35 13.28
N THR A 11 -31.77 -2.42 12.61
CA THR A 11 -32.31 -3.77 12.86
C THR A 11 -31.44 -4.51 13.88
N PRO A 12 -32.01 -5.35 14.77
CA PRO A 12 -31.22 -6.14 15.72
C PRO A 12 -30.14 -6.99 15.03
N CYS A 13 -30.49 -7.64 13.91
CA CYS A 13 -29.54 -8.38 13.08
C CYS A 13 -28.40 -7.49 12.53
N GLY A 14 -28.72 -6.27 12.06
CA GLY A 14 -27.73 -5.31 11.60
C GLY A 14 -26.78 -4.80 12.70
N PHE A 15 -27.28 -4.65 13.92
CA PHE A 15 -26.44 -4.33 15.09
C PHE A 15 -25.51 -5.49 15.44
N CYS A 16 -26.03 -6.72 15.57
CA CYS A 16 -25.22 -7.91 15.81
C CYS A 16 -24.10 -8.06 14.76
N MET A 17 -24.45 -7.95 13.47
CA MET A 17 -23.46 -8.02 12.38
C MET A 17 -22.43 -6.89 12.40
N ALA A 18 -22.75 -5.72 12.97
CA ALA A 18 -21.78 -4.66 13.18
C ALA A 18 -20.77 -5.01 14.29
N VAL A 19 -21.21 -5.70 15.36
CA VAL A 19 -20.35 -6.19 16.45
C VAL A 19 -19.47 -7.36 15.99
N PHE A 20 -20.05 -8.37 15.32
CA PHE A 20 -19.31 -9.56 14.85
C PHE A 20 -18.12 -9.19 13.94
N LYS A 21 -18.24 -8.13 13.13
CA LYS A 21 -17.16 -7.61 12.29
C LYS A 21 -15.92 -7.12 13.05
N TRP A 22 -16.04 -6.75 14.33
CA TRP A 22 -14.90 -6.32 15.15
C TRP A 22 -14.14 -7.48 15.81
N ILE A 23 -14.68 -8.70 15.82
CA ILE A 23 -14.05 -9.85 16.49
C ILE A 23 -12.59 -10.09 16.04
N PRO A 24 -12.24 -10.06 14.73
CA PRO A 24 -10.84 -10.25 14.32
C PRO A 24 -9.91 -9.15 14.83
N VAL A 25 -10.38 -7.90 14.90
CA VAL A 25 -9.61 -6.76 15.43
C VAL A 25 -9.41 -6.89 16.94
N LEU A 26 -10.47 -7.26 17.67
CA LEU A 26 -10.41 -7.49 19.11
C LEU A 26 -9.49 -8.67 19.45
N PHE A 27 -9.53 -9.75 18.67
CA PHE A 27 -8.64 -10.90 18.81
C PHE A 27 -7.16 -10.49 18.64
N ILE A 28 -6.81 -9.81 17.55
CA ILE A 28 -5.44 -9.33 17.32
C ILE A 28 -5.01 -8.36 18.43
N THR A 29 -5.88 -7.45 18.85
CA THR A 29 -5.59 -6.51 19.96
C THR A 29 -5.33 -7.24 21.28
N ALA A 30 -6.10 -8.29 21.59
CA ALA A 30 -5.91 -9.12 22.78
C ALA A 30 -4.60 -9.92 22.74
N VAL A 31 -4.24 -10.49 21.58
CA VAL A 31 -2.94 -11.17 21.38
C VAL A 31 -1.78 -10.19 21.57
N ILE A 32 -1.89 -8.96 21.05
CA ILE A 32 -0.86 -7.93 21.23
C ILE A 32 -0.73 -7.55 22.72
N ALA A 33 -1.85 -7.28 23.41
CA ALA A 33 -1.85 -6.94 24.83
C ALA A 33 -1.27 -8.06 25.72
N TRP A 34 -1.60 -9.32 25.44
CA TRP A 34 -0.99 -10.48 26.08
C TRP A 34 0.51 -10.59 25.78
N SER A 35 0.92 -10.35 24.52
CA SER A 35 2.34 -10.39 24.14
C SER A 35 3.16 -9.29 24.81
N TYR A 36 2.55 -8.13 25.09
CA TYR A 36 3.14 -7.05 25.87
C TYR A 36 3.40 -7.50 27.32
N TYR A 37 2.41 -8.12 27.97
CA TYR A 37 2.59 -8.69 29.30
C TYR A 37 3.71 -9.74 29.31
N ALA A 38 3.66 -10.71 28.38
CA ALA A 38 4.64 -11.80 28.32
C ALA A 38 6.07 -11.28 28.04
N TYR A 39 6.23 -10.31 27.14
CA TYR A 39 7.54 -9.76 26.80
C TYR A 39 8.09 -8.82 27.89
N VAL A 40 7.28 -7.86 28.35
CA VAL A 40 7.76 -6.83 29.29
C VAL A 40 7.86 -7.38 30.71
N VAL A 41 6.85 -8.11 31.19
CA VAL A 41 6.80 -8.57 32.59
C VAL A 41 7.55 -9.89 32.77
N GLU A 42 7.21 -10.94 32.02
CA GLU A 42 7.79 -12.27 32.23
C GLU A 42 9.22 -12.36 31.67
N LEU A 43 9.44 -11.97 30.41
CA LEU A 43 10.75 -12.08 29.77
C LEU A 43 11.74 -10.98 30.24
N CYS A 44 11.36 -9.70 30.17
CA CYS A 44 12.28 -8.61 30.51
C CYS A 44 12.43 -8.42 32.03
N ILE A 45 11.35 -8.09 32.75
CA ILE A 45 11.44 -7.68 34.16
C ILE A 45 11.75 -8.84 35.12
N ARG A 46 11.14 -10.02 34.91
CA ARG A 46 11.28 -11.17 35.84
C ARG A 46 12.44 -12.11 35.50
N ASN A 47 12.79 -12.25 34.22
CA ASN A 47 13.76 -13.24 33.76
C ASN A 47 15.12 -12.61 33.36
N SER A 48 15.18 -11.35 32.94
CA SER A 48 16.45 -10.73 32.53
C SER A 48 17.30 -10.27 33.73
N GLN A 49 18.44 -10.93 33.95
CA GLN A 49 19.42 -10.53 34.97
C GLN A 49 20.31 -9.35 34.51
N ASN A 50 20.51 -9.17 33.21
CA ASN A 50 21.35 -8.10 32.64
C ASN A 50 20.54 -6.81 32.42
N ARG A 51 20.66 -5.85 33.35
CA ARG A 51 19.96 -4.56 33.30
C ARG A 51 20.22 -3.77 32.02
N ILE A 52 21.44 -3.78 31.48
CA ILE A 52 21.79 -3.04 30.25
C ILE A 52 21.12 -3.70 29.05
N GLY A 53 21.21 -5.03 28.95
CA GLY A 53 20.52 -5.81 27.92
C GLY A 53 19.00 -5.58 27.95
N MET A 54 18.40 -5.64 29.14
CA MET A 54 16.97 -5.37 29.36
C MET A 54 16.55 -3.97 28.89
N ILE A 55 17.35 -2.93 29.15
CA ILE A 55 17.04 -1.56 28.69
C ILE A 55 17.02 -1.48 27.16
N PHE A 56 18.02 -2.04 26.47
CA PHE A 56 18.01 -2.10 25.01
C PHE A 56 16.85 -2.95 24.48
N MET A 57 16.55 -4.07 25.13
CA MET A 57 15.42 -4.93 24.76
C MET A 57 14.09 -4.17 24.82
N LEU A 58 13.84 -3.46 25.93
CA LEU A 58 12.63 -2.66 26.10
C LEU A 58 12.57 -1.47 25.14
N LEU A 59 13.70 -0.79 24.88
CA LEU A 59 13.76 0.36 23.96
C LEU A 59 13.33 -0.02 22.53
N PHE A 60 13.96 -1.05 21.94
CA PHE A 60 13.65 -1.50 20.59
C PHE A 60 12.26 -2.15 20.52
N TYR A 61 11.86 -2.91 21.54
CA TYR A 61 10.51 -3.46 21.65
C TYR A 61 9.43 -2.37 21.56
N HIS A 62 9.55 -1.30 22.37
CA HIS A 62 8.58 -0.20 22.35
C HIS A 62 8.61 0.60 21.05
N LEU A 63 9.79 0.78 20.43
CA LEU A 63 9.89 1.41 19.10
C LEU A 63 9.10 0.62 18.05
N PHE A 64 9.34 -0.68 17.92
CA PHE A 64 8.65 -1.51 16.93
C PHE A 64 7.16 -1.66 17.23
N LEU A 65 6.78 -1.86 18.50
CA LEU A 65 5.38 -1.91 18.91
C LEU A 65 4.65 -0.58 18.62
N THR A 66 5.28 0.57 18.84
CA THR A 66 4.68 1.88 18.55
C THR A 66 4.42 2.05 17.06
N LEU A 67 5.40 1.74 16.19
CA LEU A 67 5.25 1.82 14.74
C LEU A 67 4.20 0.83 14.21
N PHE A 68 4.17 -0.39 14.77
CA PHE A 68 3.17 -1.42 14.47
C PHE A 68 1.75 -0.96 14.86
N MET A 69 1.54 -0.52 16.10
CA MET A 69 0.23 -0.06 16.57
C MET A 69 -0.24 1.21 15.85
N TRP A 70 0.65 2.15 15.55
CA TRP A 70 0.31 3.36 14.82
C TRP A 70 -0.12 3.05 13.38
N SER A 71 0.60 2.18 12.67
CA SER A 71 0.23 1.75 11.32
C SER A 71 -1.04 0.87 11.30
N TYR A 72 -1.23 -0.01 12.28
CA TYR A 72 -2.46 -0.80 12.45
C TYR A 72 -3.68 0.11 12.66
N TRP A 73 -3.60 1.03 13.63
CA TRP A 73 -4.64 2.03 13.91
C TRP A 73 -4.99 2.88 12.70
N ARG A 74 -3.97 3.38 11.97
CA ARG A 74 -4.19 4.16 10.74
C ARG A 74 -4.85 3.33 9.65
N THR A 75 -4.56 2.04 9.55
CA THR A 75 -5.21 1.15 8.57
C THR A 75 -6.69 0.91 8.90
N ILE A 76 -7.02 0.70 10.19
CA ILE A 76 -8.40 0.54 10.67
C ILE A 76 -9.20 1.83 10.49
N MET A 77 -8.71 2.94 11.05
CA MET A 77 -9.50 4.17 11.24
C MET A 77 -9.53 5.11 10.03
N THR A 78 -8.68 4.89 9.01
CA THR A 78 -8.76 5.67 7.78
C THR A 78 -10.00 5.27 6.98
N SER A 79 -10.90 6.23 6.78
CA SER A 79 -12.11 6.07 5.97
C SER A 79 -11.78 5.59 4.54
N VAL A 80 -12.65 4.77 3.96
CA VAL A 80 -12.56 4.28 2.57
C VAL A 80 -12.75 5.36 1.50
N GLY A 81 -13.03 6.60 1.92
CA GLY A 81 -13.39 7.71 1.06
C GLY A 81 -14.83 7.63 0.54
N ARG A 82 -15.31 8.76 -0.01
CA ARG A 82 -16.58 8.81 -0.75
C ARG A 82 -16.28 9.33 -2.15
N ILE A 83 -16.75 8.61 -3.15
CA ILE A 83 -16.70 9.07 -4.55
C ILE A 83 -17.69 10.26 -4.69
N PRO A 84 -17.26 11.43 -5.22
CA PRO A 84 -18.09 12.61 -5.32
C PRO A 84 -19.34 12.39 -6.18
N ASP A 85 -20.39 13.16 -5.91
CA ASP A 85 -21.70 12.95 -6.54
C ASP A 85 -21.71 13.24 -8.05
N GLN A 86 -20.70 13.93 -8.61
CA GLN A 86 -20.48 14.06 -10.06
C GLN A 86 -20.31 12.71 -10.79
N TRP A 87 -19.90 11.66 -10.07
CA TRP A 87 -19.79 10.29 -10.60
C TRP A 87 -21.11 9.53 -10.56
N ARG A 88 -22.12 10.04 -9.85
CA ARG A 88 -23.44 9.42 -9.70
C ARG A 88 -24.33 9.80 -10.87
N ILE A 89 -24.87 8.77 -11.52
CA ILE A 89 -25.86 8.94 -12.60
C ILE A 89 -27.18 9.38 -11.95
N PRO A 90 -27.86 10.43 -12.46
CA PRO A 90 -29.19 10.83 -12.01
C PRO A 90 -30.19 9.68 -12.07
N ASP A 91 -31.13 9.62 -11.13
CA ASP A 91 -32.03 8.45 -10.99
C ASP A 91 -32.97 8.27 -12.21
N GLU A 92 -33.23 9.34 -12.98
CA GLU A 92 -33.90 9.28 -14.29
C GLU A 92 -33.06 8.56 -15.37
N GLU A 93 -31.79 8.92 -15.51
CA GLU A 93 -30.86 8.27 -16.46
C GLU A 93 -30.55 6.83 -16.05
N VAL A 94 -30.50 6.54 -14.74
CA VAL A 94 -30.48 5.18 -14.21
C VAL A 94 -31.74 4.40 -14.63
N SER A 95 -32.91 5.04 -14.60
CA SER A 95 -34.17 4.41 -15.03
C SER A 95 -34.20 4.17 -16.54
N ARG A 96 -33.67 5.11 -17.35
CA ARG A 96 -33.48 4.93 -18.80
C ARG A 96 -32.51 3.79 -19.10
N LEU A 97 -31.40 3.69 -18.35
CA LEU A 97 -30.41 2.63 -18.48
C LEU A 97 -31.00 1.23 -18.23
N PHE A 98 -31.83 1.07 -17.19
CA PHE A 98 -32.46 -0.22 -16.89
C PHE A 98 -33.64 -0.56 -17.81
N ARG A 99 -34.29 0.43 -18.44
CA ARG A 99 -35.36 0.23 -19.42
C ARG A 99 -34.86 0.05 -20.87
N ALA A 100 -33.56 0.21 -21.12
CA ALA A 100 -33.02 0.14 -22.47
C ALA A 100 -33.03 -1.29 -23.03
N ASP A 101 -33.74 -1.50 -24.15
CA ASP A 101 -34.01 -2.82 -24.74
C ASP A 101 -32.78 -3.50 -25.36
N SER A 102 -31.67 -2.78 -25.53
CA SER A 102 -30.44 -3.31 -26.15
C SER A 102 -29.15 -2.94 -25.39
N PRO A 103 -28.16 -3.85 -25.32
CA PRO A 103 -26.86 -3.59 -24.70
C PRO A 103 -26.13 -2.39 -25.30
N ASP A 104 -26.30 -2.13 -26.60
CA ASP A 104 -25.70 -0.96 -27.27
C ASP A 104 -26.34 0.36 -26.84
N THR A 105 -27.65 0.37 -26.57
CA THR A 105 -28.32 1.54 -26.00
C THR A 105 -27.82 1.81 -24.58
N GLN A 106 -27.68 0.77 -23.75
CA GLN A 106 -27.07 0.89 -22.42
C GLN A 106 -25.63 1.43 -22.49
N LYS A 107 -24.82 0.88 -23.39
CA LYS A 107 -23.44 1.31 -23.65
C LYS A 107 -23.38 2.77 -24.13
N ARG A 108 -24.33 3.23 -24.95
CA ARG A 108 -24.43 4.63 -25.40
C ARG A 108 -24.77 5.58 -24.24
N ILE A 109 -25.76 5.24 -23.41
CA ILE A 109 -26.13 6.04 -22.22
C ILE A 109 -24.92 6.20 -21.29
N LEU A 110 -24.25 5.08 -20.96
CA LEU A 110 -23.08 5.09 -20.08
C LEU A 110 -21.89 5.86 -20.67
N ASN A 111 -21.61 5.77 -21.97
CA ASN A 111 -20.55 6.54 -22.61
C ASN A 111 -20.87 8.05 -22.71
N ASN A 112 -22.15 8.42 -22.84
CA ASN A 112 -22.55 9.82 -22.83
C ASN A 112 -22.31 10.47 -21.47
N PHE A 113 -22.74 9.82 -20.38
CA PHE A 113 -22.51 10.33 -19.02
C PHE A 113 -21.01 10.33 -18.65
N ALA A 114 -20.26 9.33 -19.11
CA ALA A 114 -18.84 9.21 -18.81
C ALA A 114 -17.91 10.05 -19.71
N ARG A 115 -18.45 10.91 -20.58
CA ARG A 115 -17.67 11.72 -21.53
C ARG A 115 -16.71 12.67 -20.81
N ASP A 116 -17.18 13.28 -19.73
CA ASP A 116 -16.47 14.32 -18.99
C ASP A 116 -15.78 13.76 -17.72
N LEU A 117 -15.69 12.42 -17.61
CA LEU A 117 -15.03 11.71 -16.50
C LEU A 117 -13.70 11.09 -16.99
N PRO A 118 -12.63 11.11 -16.18
CA PRO A 118 -11.34 10.53 -16.54
C PRO A 118 -11.34 9.00 -16.40
N VAL A 119 -12.14 8.31 -17.24
CA VAL A 119 -12.28 6.85 -17.23
C VAL A 119 -11.71 6.20 -18.48
N THR A 120 -10.58 5.52 -18.32
CA THR A 120 -9.92 4.73 -19.35
C THR A 120 -10.36 3.26 -19.33
N ASN A 121 -10.75 2.72 -18.17
CA ASN A 121 -11.06 1.30 -18.05
C ASN A 121 -12.47 0.95 -18.54
N ARG A 122 -12.64 -0.27 -19.05
CA ARG A 122 -13.87 -0.80 -19.61
C ARG A 122 -14.20 -2.19 -19.04
N THR A 123 -15.41 -2.66 -19.31
CA THR A 123 -15.84 -4.05 -19.11
C THR A 123 -15.39 -4.94 -20.27
N MET A 124 -15.57 -6.26 -20.17
CA MET A 124 -15.17 -7.21 -21.23
C MET A 124 -15.86 -6.95 -22.59
N ASN A 125 -17.08 -6.41 -22.59
CA ASN A 125 -17.81 -5.97 -23.79
C ASN A 125 -17.51 -4.50 -24.19
N GLY A 126 -16.43 -3.92 -23.67
CA GLY A 126 -16.00 -2.55 -23.97
C GLY A 126 -16.93 -1.44 -23.48
N SER A 127 -17.87 -1.73 -22.56
CA SER A 127 -18.74 -0.73 -21.95
C SER A 127 -18.04 -0.01 -20.79
N VAL A 128 -18.57 1.13 -20.36
CA VAL A 128 -18.06 1.85 -19.19
C VAL A 128 -18.40 1.07 -17.92
N ARG A 129 -17.49 1.06 -16.94
CA ARG A 129 -17.64 0.32 -15.69
C ARG A 129 -18.68 1.00 -14.78
N PHE A 130 -19.94 0.55 -14.83
CA PHE A 130 -21.03 1.04 -13.95
C PHE A 130 -21.13 0.26 -12.62
N CYS A 131 -21.70 0.87 -11.58
CA CYS A 131 -22.13 0.21 -10.34
C CYS A 131 -23.65 0.32 -10.12
N GLU A 132 -24.37 -0.77 -10.35
CA GLU A 132 -25.82 -0.84 -10.13
C GLU A 132 -26.28 -0.62 -8.69
N LYS A 133 -25.40 -0.84 -7.69
CA LYS A 133 -25.73 -0.65 -6.27
C LYS A 133 -25.56 0.81 -5.84
N CYS A 134 -24.45 1.44 -6.22
CA CYS A 134 -24.16 2.83 -5.88
C CYS A 134 -24.74 3.85 -6.87
N LYS A 135 -25.22 3.39 -8.04
CA LYS A 135 -25.66 4.22 -9.17
C LYS A 135 -24.58 5.16 -9.72
N ILE A 136 -23.32 4.75 -9.66
CA ILE A 136 -22.17 5.55 -10.13
C ILE A 136 -21.50 4.92 -11.35
N ILE A 137 -20.89 5.76 -12.20
CA ILE A 137 -19.74 5.33 -12.99
C ILE A 137 -18.60 5.05 -12.01
N LYS A 138 -17.93 3.91 -12.14
CA LYS A 138 -16.77 3.56 -11.32
C LYS A 138 -15.55 4.29 -11.89
N PRO A 139 -14.83 5.08 -11.07
CA PRO A 139 -13.47 5.50 -11.39
C PRO A 139 -12.59 4.31 -11.78
N ASP A 140 -11.51 4.60 -12.49
CA ASP A 140 -10.51 3.59 -12.78
C ASP A 140 -9.97 3.00 -11.46
N ARG A 141 -9.66 1.70 -11.48
CA ARG A 141 -9.22 0.93 -10.29
C ARG A 141 -10.22 0.87 -9.11
N ALA A 142 -11.39 1.52 -9.20
CA ALA A 142 -12.42 1.46 -8.16
C ALA A 142 -13.33 0.23 -8.31
N HIS A 143 -13.71 -0.40 -7.19
CA HIS A 143 -14.59 -1.58 -7.15
C HIS A 143 -15.65 -1.43 -6.04
N HIS A 144 -16.78 -2.15 -6.16
CA HIS A 144 -17.82 -2.17 -5.12
C HIS A 144 -17.52 -3.27 -4.10
N CYS A 145 -17.34 -2.90 -2.84
CA CYS A 145 -17.27 -3.87 -1.76
C CYS A 145 -18.66 -4.03 -1.13
N SER A 146 -19.19 -5.26 -1.10
CA SER A 146 -20.45 -5.58 -0.42
C SER A 146 -20.38 -5.36 1.09
N VAL A 147 -19.24 -5.67 1.73
CA VAL A 147 -19.07 -5.55 3.19
C VAL A 147 -18.98 -4.10 3.66
N CYS A 148 -18.23 -3.26 2.92
CA CYS A 148 -18.20 -1.80 3.09
C CYS A 148 -19.45 -1.11 2.48
N SER A 149 -20.30 -1.86 1.74
CA SER A 149 -21.54 -1.41 1.07
C SER A 149 -21.40 -0.13 0.21
N CYS A 150 -20.23 0.07 -0.40
CA CYS A 150 -19.92 1.23 -1.23
C CYS A 150 -18.88 0.90 -2.31
N CYS A 151 -18.70 1.83 -3.25
CA CYS A 151 -17.55 1.80 -4.16
C CYS A 151 -16.32 2.45 -3.51
N VAL A 152 -15.19 1.76 -3.65
CA VAL A 152 -13.92 2.03 -2.97
C VAL A 152 -12.85 2.32 -4.04
N LEU A 153 -12.11 3.42 -3.87
CA LEU A 153 -11.05 3.87 -4.80
C LEU A 153 -9.79 3.01 -4.67
N LYS A 154 -9.14 2.68 -5.80
CA LYS A 154 -8.00 1.73 -5.87
C LYS A 154 -8.19 0.54 -4.94
N MET A 155 -9.37 -0.11 -5.02
CA MET A 155 -9.73 -1.16 -4.07
C MET A 155 -8.76 -2.33 -4.21
N ASP A 156 -8.10 -2.68 -3.11
CA ASP A 156 -7.20 -3.82 -3.07
C ASP A 156 -7.93 -5.07 -2.60
N HIS A 157 -8.44 -5.04 -1.36
CA HIS A 157 -9.31 -6.09 -0.82
C HIS A 157 -10.11 -5.55 0.37
N HIS A 158 -11.07 -6.35 0.87
CA HIS A 158 -11.64 -6.12 2.20
C HIS A 158 -10.91 -7.01 3.21
N CYS A 159 -10.38 -6.43 4.28
CA CYS A 159 -9.55 -7.15 5.24
C CYS A 159 -10.26 -7.25 6.60
N PRO A 160 -10.71 -8.46 7.01
CA PRO A 160 -11.36 -8.65 8.29
C PRO A 160 -10.49 -8.25 9.49
N TRP A 161 -9.18 -8.48 9.41
CA TRP A 161 -8.21 -8.21 10.47
C TRP A 161 -8.04 -6.72 10.83
N VAL A 162 -8.53 -5.81 9.98
CA VAL A 162 -8.61 -4.36 10.23
C VAL A 162 -10.05 -3.83 10.18
N ASN A 163 -11.05 -4.72 10.01
CA ASN A 163 -12.46 -4.40 9.81
C ASN A 163 -12.70 -3.26 8.77
N ASN A 164 -11.91 -3.24 7.70
CA ASN A 164 -11.91 -2.13 6.74
C ASN A 164 -11.54 -2.60 5.33
N CYS A 165 -11.92 -1.81 4.32
CA CYS A 165 -11.44 -1.99 2.96
C CYS A 165 -10.02 -1.40 2.83
N VAL A 166 -9.07 -2.19 2.31
CA VAL A 166 -7.74 -1.72 1.91
C VAL A 166 -7.85 -1.08 0.52
N ASN A 167 -7.43 0.18 0.43
CA ASN A 167 -7.82 1.10 -0.64
C ASN A 167 -6.80 2.25 -0.81
N PHE A 168 -7.03 3.14 -1.78
CA PHE A 168 -6.20 4.31 -2.07
C PHE A 168 -5.71 5.08 -0.81
N TYR A 169 -6.60 5.39 0.13
CA TYR A 169 -6.30 6.24 1.30
C TYR A 169 -5.51 5.54 2.40
N ASN A 170 -5.52 4.20 2.47
CA ASN A 170 -4.87 3.43 3.54
C ASN A 170 -3.89 2.34 3.06
N TYR A 171 -3.66 2.17 1.75
CA TYR A 171 -2.77 1.12 1.23
C TYR A 171 -1.34 1.25 1.77
N LYS A 172 -0.79 2.47 1.82
CA LYS A 172 0.52 2.74 2.46
C LYS A 172 0.54 2.28 3.93
N TYR A 173 -0.50 2.59 4.70
CA TYR A 173 -0.58 2.19 6.11
C TYR A 173 -0.64 0.67 6.26
N PHE A 174 -1.38 0.00 5.37
CA PHE A 174 -1.48 -1.46 5.36
C PHE A 174 -0.12 -2.12 5.06
N VAL A 175 0.64 -1.62 4.07
CA VAL A 175 1.99 -2.13 3.77
C VAL A 175 2.95 -1.88 4.95
N LEU A 176 2.89 -0.69 5.57
CA LEU A 176 3.68 -0.41 6.79
C LEU A 176 3.26 -1.28 7.98
N PHE A 177 1.96 -1.54 8.16
CA PHE A 177 1.42 -2.44 9.18
C PHE A 177 1.96 -3.85 9.03
N LEU A 178 1.96 -4.41 7.81
CA LEU A 178 2.56 -5.71 7.54
C LEU A 178 4.07 -5.73 7.83
N GLY A 179 4.80 -4.70 7.41
CA GLY A 179 6.23 -4.57 7.65
C GLY A 179 6.59 -4.47 9.14
N TYR A 180 5.90 -3.60 9.90
CA TYR A 180 6.15 -3.44 11.33
C TYR A 180 5.64 -4.62 12.16
N ALA A 181 4.54 -5.26 11.77
CA ALA A 181 4.13 -6.53 12.37
C ALA A 181 5.20 -7.61 12.20
N LEU A 182 5.80 -7.71 11.00
CA LEU A 182 6.87 -8.67 10.72
C LEU A 182 8.12 -8.36 11.54
N VAL A 183 8.58 -7.11 11.57
CA VAL A 183 9.73 -6.69 12.38
C VAL A 183 9.49 -6.94 13.87
N TYR A 184 8.30 -6.61 14.37
CA TYR A 184 7.89 -6.91 15.76
C TYR A 184 7.96 -8.41 16.07
N CYS A 185 7.38 -9.26 15.22
CA CYS A 185 7.37 -10.71 15.41
C CYS A 185 8.79 -11.31 15.35
N LEU A 186 9.61 -10.91 14.36
CA LEU A 186 10.99 -11.36 14.25
C LEU A 186 11.84 -10.91 15.45
N TYR A 187 11.63 -9.68 15.91
CA TYR A 187 12.31 -9.14 17.07
C TYR A 187 11.98 -9.89 18.36
N VAL A 188 10.69 -10.14 18.62
CA VAL A 188 10.20 -10.93 19.76
C VAL A 188 10.74 -12.36 19.70
N ALA A 189 10.68 -13.01 18.54
CA ALA A 189 11.21 -14.37 18.37
C ALA A 189 12.73 -14.44 18.58
N PHE A 190 13.50 -13.52 18.00
CA PHE A 190 14.95 -13.49 18.16
C PHE A 190 15.38 -13.28 19.61
N THR A 191 14.74 -12.33 20.31
CA THR A 191 15.11 -11.98 21.70
C THR A 191 14.60 -12.98 22.74
N SER A 192 13.56 -13.78 22.44
CA SER A 192 13.09 -14.88 23.31
C SER A 192 13.70 -16.24 22.98
N LEU A 193 14.49 -16.36 21.89
CA LEU A 193 15.07 -17.63 21.43
C LEU A 193 15.96 -18.30 22.48
N HIS A 194 16.75 -17.53 23.23
CA HIS A 194 17.63 -18.05 24.28
C HIS A 194 16.81 -18.76 25.37
N ASP A 195 15.82 -18.06 25.94
CA ASP A 195 14.97 -18.58 27.01
C ASP A 195 14.05 -19.70 26.54
N PHE A 196 13.62 -19.67 25.27
CA PHE A 196 12.95 -20.80 24.62
C PHE A 196 13.85 -22.05 24.59
N VAL A 197 15.13 -21.92 24.24
CA VAL A 197 16.08 -23.04 24.23
C VAL A 197 16.39 -23.55 25.64
N GLU A 198 16.61 -22.65 26.61
CA GLU A 198 16.86 -23.02 28.01
C GLU A 198 15.66 -23.71 28.67
N PHE A 199 14.42 -23.35 28.29
CA PHE A 199 13.21 -24.06 28.73
C PHE A 199 13.31 -25.57 28.46
N TRP A 200 13.71 -25.96 27.25
CA TRP A 200 13.81 -27.37 26.85
C TRP A 200 15.06 -28.07 27.40
N LYS A 201 16.16 -27.35 27.61
CA LYS A 201 17.36 -27.92 28.25
C LYS A 201 17.13 -28.29 29.71
N VAL A 202 16.55 -27.39 30.51
CA VAL A 202 16.34 -27.63 31.95
C VAL A 202 15.40 -28.82 32.16
N GLY A 203 14.34 -28.94 31.35
CA GLY A 203 13.44 -30.09 31.39
C GLY A 203 14.10 -31.43 31.00
N ALA A 204 15.22 -31.42 30.27
CA ALA A 204 15.98 -32.62 29.96
C ALA A 204 16.86 -33.09 31.13
N TYR A 205 17.37 -32.16 31.96
CA TYR A 205 18.19 -32.48 33.13
C TYR A 205 17.37 -32.93 34.35
N ASP A 206 16.16 -32.39 34.54
CA ASP A 206 15.27 -32.78 35.67
C ASP A 206 14.89 -34.28 35.61
N ASN A 207 14.84 -34.88 34.41
CA ASN A 207 14.59 -36.31 34.23
C ASN A 207 15.71 -37.22 34.78
N ASN A 208 16.88 -36.67 35.12
CA ASN A 208 18.02 -37.39 35.72
C ASN A 208 18.09 -37.26 37.26
N GLY A 209 17.04 -36.73 37.91
CA GLY A 209 16.86 -36.89 39.36
C GLY A 209 17.71 -35.99 40.26
N TYR A 210 18.36 -34.95 39.72
CA TYR A 210 18.97 -33.87 40.50
C TYR A 210 18.18 -32.59 40.34
N SER A 211 17.30 -32.31 41.30
CA SER A 211 16.56 -31.05 41.34
C SER A 211 17.53 -29.89 41.53
N ALA A 212 17.72 -29.09 40.48
CA ALA A 212 18.48 -27.85 40.56
C ALA A 212 17.67 -26.79 41.34
N GLN A 213 17.65 -26.93 42.66
CA GLN A 213 17.06 -26.02 43.63
C GLN A 213 17.83 -24.68 43.64
N GLY A 214 17.66 -23.88 42.58
CA GLY A 214 18.38 -22.64 42.38
C GLY A 214 17.76 -21.74 41.31
N GLN A 215 17.20 -20.61 41.75
CA GLN A 215 16.83 -19.45 40.92
C GLN A 215 15.61 -19.55 39.97
N LEU A 216 14.53 -20.23 40.37
CA LEU A 216 13.22 -20.15 39.69
C LEU A 216 12.13 -19.51 40.55
N ASN A 217 12.31 -18.23 40.89
CA ASN A 217 11.32 -17.41 41.61
C ASN A 217 10.16 -16.91 40.72
N ALA A 218 10.06 -17.38 39.48
CA ALA A 218 8.90 -17.19 38.62
C ALA A 218 8.07 -18.49 38.61
N SER A 219 6.88 -18.44 39.22
CA SER A 219 5.89 -19.52 39.22
C SER A 219 5.73 -20.11 37.81
N GLY A 220 5.62 -21.44 37.69
CA GLY A 220 5.75 -22.16 36.41
C GLY A 220 4.97 -21.60 35.20
N MET A 221 3.83 -20.91 35.44
CA MET A 221 3.10 -20.12 34.45
C MET A 221 3.99 -19.14 33.64
N GLY A 222 4.93 -18.42 34.26
CA GLY A 222 5.78 -17.44 33.57
C GLY A 222 6.64 -18.06 32.46
N ARG A 223 7.11 -19.30 32.67
CA ARG A 223 7.88 -20.07 31.67
C ARG A 223 7.02 -20.45 30.46
N PHE A 224 5.74 -20.77 30.67
CA PHE A 224 4.80 -21.03 29.58
C PHE A 224 4.49 -19.76 28.77
N HIS A 225 4.41 -18.58 29.39
CA HIS A 225 4.25 -17.32 28.65
C HIS A 225 5.37 -17.10 27.63
N ILE A 226 6.63 -17.32 28.02
CA ILE A 226 7.79 -17.19 27.12
C ILE A 226 7.74 -18.23 25.99
N LEU A 227 7.39 -19.49 26.31
CA LEU A 227 7.23 -20.57 25.32
C LEU A 227 6.18 -20.20 24.24
N PHE A 228 4.97 -19.80 24.66
CA PHE A 228 3.92 -19.40 23.74
C PHE A 228 4.27 -18.12 22.97
N LEU A 229 4.99 -17.18 23.60
CA LEU A 229 5.41 -15.93 22.97
C LEU A 229 6.31 -16.19 21.76
N PHE A 230 7.30 -17.07 21.90
CA PHE A 230 8.18 -17.49 20.80
C PHE A 230 7.38 -18.18 19.67
N PHE A 231 6.55 -19.17 20.01
CA PHE A 231 5.75 -19.90 19.02
C PHE A 231 4.79 -19.00 18.23
N ILE A 232 4.05 -18.13 18.92
CA ILE A 232 3.09 -17.21 18.30
C ILE A 232 3.82 -16.18 17.43
N ALA A 233 4.96 -15.66 17.89
CA ALA A 233 5.79 -14.73 17.12
C ALA A 233 6.30 -15.36 15.81
N ILE A 234 6.85 -16.58 15.85
CA ILE A 234 7.30 -17.28 14.64
C ILE A 234 6.14 -17.64 13.70
N MET A 235 5.00 -18.10 14.25
CA MET A 235 3.80 -18.42 13.45
C MET A 235 3.32 -17.19 12.66
N PHE A 236 3.19 -16.04 13.31
CA PHE A 236 2.81 -14.80 12.64
C PHE A 236 3.92 -14.32 11.68
N ALA A 237 5.21 -14.41 12.04
CA ALA A 237 6.30 -14.00 11.17
C ALA A 237 6.28 -14.77 9.83
N ILE A 238 6.13 -16.11 9.85
CA ILE A 238 6.05 -16.95 8.65
C ILE A 238 4.88 -16.51 7.75
N SER A 239 3.69 -16.31 8.32
CA SER A 239 2.53 -15.82 7.57
C SER A 239 2.77 -14.41 6.98
N LEU A 240 3.36 -13.51 7.77
CA LEU A 240 3.62 -12.12 7.39
C LEU A 240 4.69 -11.99 6.31
N VAL A 241 5.73 -12.83 6.29
CA VAL A 241 6.75 -12.83 5.21
C VAL A 241 6.10 -12.98 3.84
N SER A 242 5.20 -13.94 3.69
CA SER A 242 4.52 -14.19 2.40
C SER A 242 3.61 -13.03 1.99
N LEU A 243 2.79 -12.52 2.92
CA LEU A 243 1.82 -11.45 2.64
C LEU A 243 2.52 -10.12 2.39
N PHE A 244 3.52 -9.76 3.20
CA PHE A 244 4.33 -8.55 3.02
C PHE A 244 5.11 -8.61 1.71
N GLY A 245 5.80 -9.72 1.42
CA GLY A 245 6.53 -9.90 0.15
C GLY A 245 5.63 -9.77 -1.08
N TYR A 246 4.42 -10.34 -1.04
CA TYR A 246 3.43 -10.20 -2.11
C TYR A 246 2.98 -8.74 -2.28
N HIS A 247 2.69 -8.00 -1.20
CA HIS A 247 2.30 -6.60 -1.31
C HIS A 247 3.45 -5.67 -1.73
N ILE A 248 4.69 -5.96 -1.35
CA ILE A 248 5.87 -5.26 -1.90
C ILE A 248 5.98 -5.51 -3.41
N TYR A 249 5.81 -6.76 -3.88
CA TYR A 249 5.72 -7.04 -5.32
C TYR A 249 4.61 -6.23 -6.00
N LEU A 250 3.39 -6.22 -5.44
CA LEU A 250 2.25 -5.46 -5.98
C LEU A 250 2.51 -3.95 -6.05
N VAL A 251 3.15 -3.36 -5.04
CA VAL A 251 3.63 -1.97 -5.06
C VAL A 251 4.60 -1.77 -6.23
N LEU A 252 5.63 -2.61 -6.34
CA LEU A 252 6.69 -2.46 -7.36
C LEU A 252 6.19 -2.63 -8.80
N VAL A 253 5.06 -3.29 -9.04
CA VAL A 253 4.40 -3.40 -10.37
C VAL A 253 3.14 -2.53 -10.51
N ASN A 254 2.82 -1.70 -9.51
CA ASN A 254 1.62 -0.85 -9.41
C ASN A 254 0.31 -1.58 -9.75
N ARG A 255 0.08 -2.76 -9.15
CA ARG A 255 -1.18 -3.50 -9.26
C ARG A 255 -1.86 -3.59 -7.91
N THR A 256 -3.19 -3.59 -7.89
CA THR A 256 -3.95 -4.10 -6.75
C THR A 256 -4.04 -5.62 -6.79
N THR A 257 -4.39 -6.24 -5.66
CA THR A 257 -4.71 -7.67 -5.57
C THR A 257 -5.76 -8.07 -6.61
N LEU A 258 -6.84 -7.28 -6.77
CA LEU A 258 -7.88 -7.52 -7.79
C LEU A 258 -7.33 -7.50 -9.23
N GLU A 259 -6.45 -6.54 -9.55
CA GLU A 259 -5.81 -6.40 -10.86
C GLU A 259 -4.81 -7.52 -11.15
N SER A 260 -4.20 -8.10 -10.11
CA SER A 260 -3.30 -9.25 -10.23
C SER A 260 -4.06 -10.51 -10.71
N PHE A 261 -5.26 -10.74 -10.19
CA PHE A 261 -6.14 -11.84 -10.61
C PHE A 261 -6.79 -11.55 -11.97
N ARG A 262 -7.29 -10.34 -12.20
CA ARG A 262 -7.98 -9.95 -13.43
C ARG A 262 -7.43 -8.64 -13.98
N ALA A 263 -6.74 -8.73 -15.12
CA ALA A 263 -6.18 -7.58 -15.81
C ALA A 263 -7.25 -6.48 -16.02
N PRO A 264 -6.95 -5.20 -15.74
CA PRO A 264 -7.80 -4.11 -16.19
C PRO A 264 -7.84 -4.08 -17.72
N ILE A 265 -8.98 -3.65 -18.27
CA ILE A 265 -9.21 -3.55 -19.71
C ILE A 265 -9.25 -2.08 -20.03
N PHE A 266 -8.33 -1.60 -20.85
CA PHE A 266 -8.27 -0.21 -21.27
C PHE A 266 -9.11 -0.01 -22.54
N ARG A 267 -9.67 1.20 -22.71
CA ARG A 267 -10.43 1.61 -23.90
C ARG A 267 -9.64 1.43 -25.20
N VAL A 268 -8.33 1.56 -25.13
CA VAL A 268 -7.36 1.34 -26.22
C VAL A 268 -6.39 0.26 -25.74
N GLY A 269 -6.01 -0.69 -26.60
CA GLY A 269 -5.10 -1.79 -26.26
C GLY A 269 -5.75 -3.02 -25.60
N GLY A 270 -6.91 -2.86 -24.93
CA GLY A 270 -7.64 -4.00 -24.35
C GLY A 270 -7.10 -4.43 -22.97
N PRO A 271 -7.12 -5.73 -22.63
CA PRO A 271 -6.64 -6.22 -21.33
C PRO A 271 -5.13 -6.08 -21.17
N ASP A 272 -4.67 -5.33 -20.17
CA ASP A 272 -3.24 -5.17 -19.87
C ASP A 272 -2.98 -5.20 -18.35
N LYS A 273 -2.13 -6.12 -17.89
CA LYS A 273 -1.69 -6.17 -16.48
C LYS A 273 -0.64 -5.09 -16.15
N ASN A 274 -0.02 -4.47 -17.13
CA ASN A 274 1.04 -3.46 -16.99
C ASN A 274 0.57 -2.03 -17.29
N GLY A 275 -0.73 -1.80 -17.53
CA GLY A 275 -1.21 -0.48 -17.99
C GLY A 275 -0.98 0.66 -16.98
N TYR A 276 -0.80 0.36 -15.69
CA TYR A 276 -0.42 1.33 -14.65
C TYR A 276 1.05 1.21 -14.20
N ASN A 277 1.86 0.36 -14.84
CA ASN A 277 3.26 0.16 -14.46
C ASN A 277 4.13 1.27 -15.08
N LEU A 278 4.73 2.09 -14.21
CA LEU A 278 5.52 3.28 -14.51
C LEU A 278 7.04 3.05 -14.32
N GLY A 279 7.44 1.81 -14.03
CA GLY A 279 8.77 1.47 -13.51
C GLY A 279 8.80 1.44 -11.97
N ARG A 280 9.65 0.57 -11.40
CA ARG A 280 9.64 0.19 -9.97
C ARG A 280 9.68 1.38 -9.00
N TYR A 281 10.55 2.36 -9.24
CA TYR A 281 10.69 3.55 -8.38
C TYR A 281 9.45 4.46 -8.45
N ALA A 282 8.98 4.78 -9.66
CA ALA A 282 7.77 5.59 -9.84
C ALA A 282 6.55 4.91 -9.21
N ASN A 283 6.39 3.59 -9.40
CA ASN A 283 5.34 2.79 -8.78
C ASN A 283 5.38 2.81 -7.24
N PHE A 284 6.59 2.82 -6.66
CA PHE A 284 6.77 2.99 -5.21
C PHE A 284 6.35 4.39 -4.76
N CYS A 285 6.78 5.44 -5.46
CA CYS A 285 6.39 6.83 -5.17
C CYS A 285 4.87 7.07 -5.31
N GLU A 286 4.16 6.35 -6.18
CA GLU A 286 2.68 6.40 -6.24
C GLU A 286 2.01 6.02 -4.91
N VAL A 287 2.66 5.19 -4.08
CA VAL A 287 2.13 4.72 -2.78
C VAL A 287 2.80 5.42 -1.60
N PHE A 288 4.11 5.68 -1.67
CA PHE A 288 4.89 6.22 -0.55
C PHE A 288 5.19 7.71 -0.65
N GLY A 289 4.97 8.34 -1.81
CA GLY A 289 5.30 9.74 -2.07
C GLY A 289 6.78 9.96 -2.38
N ASP A 290 7.13 11.20 -2.69
CA ASP A 290 8.49 11.61 -3.05
C ASP A 290 9.38 11.91 -1.84
N ASP A 291 8.79 12.43 -0.77
CA ASP A 291 9.48 12.80 0.46
C ASP A 291 9.85 11.54 1.27
N TRP A 292 11.10 11.09 1.13
CA TRP A 292 11.64 9.91 1.81
C TRP A 292 11.44 9.92 3.33
N GLN A 293 11.40 11.11 3.94
CA GLN A 293 11.16 11.33 5.37
C GLN A 293 9.83 10.72 5.85
N TYR A 294 8.83 10.64 4.97
CA TYR A 294 7.52 10.08 5.29
C TYR A 294 7.37 8.61 4.90
N TRP A 295 8.30 8.00 4.17
CA TRP A 295 8.14 6.62 3.67
C TRP A 295 7.85 5.61 4.80
N PHE A 296 8.59 5.74 5.90
CA PHE A 296 8.49 4.88 7.09
C PHE A 296 7.55 5.44 8.18
N LEU A 297 6.73 6.45 7.86
CA LEU A 297 5.73 7.00 8.78
C LEU A 297 4.32 6.73 8.23
N PRO A 298 3.36 6.26 9.05
CA PRO A 298 1.98 6.03 8.61
C PRO A 298 1.18 7.35 8.55
N VAL A 299 1.74 8.33 7.83
CA VAL A 299 1.14 9.59 7.40
C VAL A 299 0.81 9.50 5.91
N PHE A 300 -0.22 10.23 5.45
CA PHE A 300 -0.63 10.17 4.04
C PHE A 300 0.41 10.86 3.17
N SER A 301 0.92 10.16 2.15
CA SER A 301 1.83 10.71 1.14
C SER A 301 1.69 10.02 -0.22
N SER A 302 0.64 9.22 -0.44
CA SER A 302 0.34 8.62 -1.74
C SER A 302 0.05 9.72 -2.77
N ARG A 303 0.48 9.53 -4.01
CA ARG A 303 0.23 10.48 -5.11
C ARG A 303 -1.18 10.33 -5.68
N GLY A 304 -1.61 11.36 -6.41
CA GLY A 304 -2.87 11.38 -7.14
C GLY A 304 -4.10 11.71 -6.28
N ASP A 305 -5.26 11.67 -6.92
CA ASP A 305 -6.57 12.02 -6.34
C ASP A 305 -7.42 10.80 -5.92
N GLY A 306 -7.04 9.61 -6.40
CA GLY A 306 -7.78 8.37 -6.24
C GLY A 306 -8.77 8.07 -7.37
N TYR A 307 -8.96 8.98 -8.33
CA TYR A 307 -9.90 8.86 -9.44
C TYR A 307 -9.21 8.65 -10.79
N SER A 308 -8.07 9.31 -10.97
CA SER A 308 -7.22 9.25 -12.15
C SER A 308 -5.86 8.64 -11.80
N TYR A 309 -5.26 7.92 -12.75
CA TYR A 309 -3.96 7.27 -12.56
C TYR A 309 -3.15 7.40 -13.85
N PRO A 310 -1.86 7.78 -13.79
CA PRO A 310 -1.00 7.77 -14.97
C PRO A 310 -0.87 6.34 -15.53
N THR A 311 -0.87 6.22 -16.86
CA THR A 311 -0.68 4.93 -17.55
C THR A 311 0.69 4.82 -18.22
N SER A 312 1.12 3.60 -18.50
CA SER A 312 2.31 3.31 -19.31
C SER A 312 2.23 3.93 -20.71
N SER A 313 1.01 4.06 -21.26
CA SER A 313 0.74 4.70 -22.55
C SER A 313 0.86 6.24 -22.52
N ASP A 314 0.78 6.87 -21.34
CA ASP A 314 1.03 8.31 -21.21
C ASP A 314 2.53 8.61 -21.18
N GLN A 315 3.32 7.78 -20.48
CA GLN A 315 4.78 7.91 -20.46
C GLN A 315 5.43 7.79 -21.84
N SER A 316 4.96 6.85 -22.67
CA SER A 316 5.52 6.66 -24.01
C SER A 316 5.24 7.86 -24.93
N ARG A 317 4.06 8.49 -24.83
CA ARG A 317 3.70 9.71 -25.57
C ARG A 317 4.57 10.89 -25.18
N VAL A 318 4.78 11.13 -23.89
CA VAL A 318 5.65 12.21 -23.40
C VAL A 318 7.10 12.00 -23.87
N SER A 319 7.58 10.76 -23.82
CA SER A 319 8.93 10.39 -24.27
C SER A 319 9.15 10.64 -25.78
N THR A 320 8.11 10.53 -26.60
CA THR A 320 8.17 10.87 -28.04
C THR A 320 8.09 12.37 -28.35
N SER A 321 7.75 13.22 -27.38
CA SER A 321 7.51 14.66 -27.58
C SER A 321 8.56 15.60 -26.97
N SER A 322 9.62 15.09 -26.33
CA SER A 322 10.63 15.94 -25.67
C SER A 322 12.02 15.29 -25.64
N PRO A 323 13.04 15.89 -26.28
CA PRO A 323 14.42 15.38 -26.24
C PRO A 323 15.18 15.93 -25.02
N THR A 324 14.75 15.60 -23.79
CA THR A 324 15.47 16.03 -22.58
C THR A 324 15.32 15.10 -21.37
N GLN A 325 16.47 14.74 -20.78
CA GLN A 325 16.67 14.12 -19.47
C GLN A 325 15.84 12.87 -19.13
N ARG A 326 16.38 11.74 -19.57
CA ARG A 326 16.18 10.42 -18.96
C ARG A 326 16.70 10.46 -17.51
N TYR A 327 15.84 10.27 -16.53
CA TYR A 327 16.28 9.77 -15.21
C TYR A 327 16.61 8.29 -15.39
N ASP A 328 17.86 7.91 -15.19
CA ASP A 328 18.30 6.54 -15.42
C ASP A 328 17.64 5.59 -14.41
N ALA A 329 16.76 4.73 -14.92
CA ALA A 329 16.16 3.66 -14.15
C ALA A 329 17.25 2.64 -13.76
N MET A 330 17.47 2.49 -12.45
CA MET A 330 18.48 1.60 -11.92
C MET A 330 18.12 0.12 -12.18
N GLY A 331 18.70 -0.45 -13.25
CA GLY A 331 18.88 -1.89 -13.44
C GLY A 331 17.65 -2.72 -13.83
N ASP A 332 17.33 -2.78 -15.13
CA ASP A 332 16.66 -3.95 -15.73
C ASP A 332 17.68 -4.76 -16.55
N THR A 333 18.23 -5.82 -15.93
CA THR A 333 19.19 -6.72 -16.58
C THR A 333 18.46 -7.71 -17.49
N THR A 334 18.09 -7.27 -18.70
CA THR A 334 17.57 -8.16 -19.73
C THR A 334 18.71 -8.83 -20.50
N THR A 335 18.84 -10.15 -20.36
CA THR A 335 19.83 -10.98 -21.07
C THR A 335 19.46 -11.09 -22.56
N SER A 336 20.06 -10.22 -23.38
CA SER A 336 19.87 -10.21 -24.83
C SER A 336 20.75 -11.24 -25.55
N SER A 337 20.20 -12.43 -25.80
CA SER A 337 20.82 -13.45 -26.65
C SER A 337 20.76 -13.05 -28.13
N LYS A 338 21.69 -12.21 -28.59
CA LYS A 338 21.83 -11.86 -30.02
C LYS A 338 22.40 -13.03 -30.82
N LYS A 339 21.59 -13.66 -31.67
CA LYS A 339 22.09 -14.48 -32.79
C LYS A 339 22.53 -13.56 -33.95
N HIS A 340 23.69 -13.86 -34.52
CA HIS A 340 24.20 -13.17 -35.71
C HIS A 340 23.40 -13.51 -36.97
N GLN A 341 23.22 -12.49 -37.83
CA GLN A 341 23.25 -12.66 -39.29
C GLN A 341 23.65 -11.32 -39.95
N ARG A 342 24.79 -11.33 -40.66
CA ARG A 342 25.20 -10.35 -41.70
C ARG A 342 24.69 -10.90 -43.05
N PRO A 343 24.32 -10.06 -44.03
CA PRO A 343 25.25 -9.33 -44.90
C PRO A 343 24.75 -7.90 -45.25
N ALA A 344 25.33 -7.06 -46.10
CA ALA A 344 26.72 -6.80 -46.55
C ALA A 344 26.75 -5.35 -47.08
N ASN A 345 27.92 -4.68 -47.06
CA ASN A 345 28.10 -3.39 -47.75
C ASN A 345 28.50 -3.62 -49.21
N PRO A 346 28.26 -2.62 -50.06
CA PRO A 346 29.37 -1.97 -50.76
C PRO A 346 29.43 -0.46 -50.46
N ALA A 347 30.63 0.10 -50.56
CA ALA A 347 30.86 1.55 -50.45
C ALA A 347 30.61 2.27 -51.79
N VAL A 348 30.60 3.61 -51.78
CA VAL A 348 31.38 4.49 -52.71
C VAL A 348 31.14 5.99 -52.43
N ALA A 349 32.24 6.76 -52.48
CA ALA A 349 32.39 8.21 -52.72
C ALA A 349 31.62 9.29 -51.91
N ASP A 350 32.39 10.06 -51.13
CA ASP A 350 32.46 11.54 -51.14
C ASP A 350 33.55 11.93 -52.20
N PRO A 351 33.80 13.21 -52.65
CA PRO A 351 33.50 14.49 -51.99
C PRO A 351 33.03 15.67 -52.89
N ALA A 352 32.57 16.78 -52.27
CA ALA A 352 32.89 18.16 -52.69
C ALA A 352 32.42 19.22 -51.67
N ALA A 353 33.20 20.30 -51.50
CA ALA A 353 32.94 21.40 -50.55
C ALA A 353 32.33 22.64 -51.20
N ILE A 354 31.76 23.55 -50.39
CA ILE A 354 31.61 25.01 -50.66
C ILE A 354 31.59 25.78 -49.31
N SER A 355 31.85 27.09 -49.38
CA SER A 355 32.57 27.92 -48.39
C SER A 355 31.75 28.95 -47.58
N ILE A 356 32.15 29.19 -46.29
CA ILE A 356 32.55 30.50 -45.64
C ILE A 356 31.50 31.67 -45.56
N PRO A 357 31.48 32.65 -44.60
CA PRO A 357 32.05 32.86 -43.24
C PRO A 357 30.94 33.05 -42.13
N GLY A 358 31.13 33.54 -40.88
CA GLY A 358 32.34 33.67 -40.03
C GLY A 358 32.70 35.07 -39.44
N ARG A 359 32.08 35.58 -38.34
CA ARG A 359 32.67 36.68 -37.51
C ARG A 359 32.17 36.81 -36.04
N ALA A 360 33.14 36.97 -35.11
CA ALA A 360 33.19 37.79 -33.86
C ALA A 360 32.01 37.89 -32.85
N GLN A 361 32.17 38.20 -31.56
CA GLN A 361 33.19 38.11 -30.48
C GLN A 361 32.73 39.05 -29.33
N ARG A 362 33.10 38.76 -28.06
CA ARG A 362 33.08 39.63 -26.84
C ARG A 362 31.69 39.96 -26.23
N ALA A 363 31.28 39.44 -25.07
CA ALA A 363 31.82 39.56 -23.69
C ALA A 363 31.53 40.91 -22.98
N ALA A 364 30.89 40.80 -21.80
CA ALA A 364 31.13 41.53 -20.53
C ALA A 364 29.88 42.10 -19.81
N ALA A 365 29.66 41.57 -18.60
CA ALA A 365 29.16 42.18 -17.36
C ALA A 365 28.07 43.28 -17.34
N GLU A 366 27.03 43.06 -16.52
CA GLU A 366 26.75 43.93 -15.37
C GLU A 366 25.91 43.23 -14.28
N ALA A 367 25.92 43.77 -13.05
CA ALA A 367 25.35 43.13 -11.85
C ALA A 367 24.16 43.93 -11.28
N GLY A 368 23.11 43.26 -10.77
CA GLY A 368 21.89 43.95 -10.31
C GLY A 368 20.95 43.16 -9.39
N LYS A 369 21.27 43.16 -8.08
CA LYS A 369 20.37 43.15 -6.89
C LYS A 369 19.03 42.37 -6.90
N ARG A 370 18.89 41.44 -5.93
CA ARG A 370 17.60 40.91 -5.43
C ARG A 370 16.98 41.82 -4.34
N PRO A 371 15.64 41.78 -4.18
CA PRO A 371 14.96 41.77 -2.88
C PRO A 371 14.08 40.50 -2.76
N ILE A 372 14.24 39.59 -1.78
CA ILE A 372 13.83 39.69 -0.37
C ILE A 372 12.50 40.45 -0.18
N ILE A 373 11.42 39.70 0.00
CA ILE A 373 10.18 40.17 0.63
C ILE A 373 10.03 39.40 1.95
N ARG A 374 9.72 40.12 3.03
CA ARG A 374 9.66 39.62 4.41
C ARG A 374 8.20 39.60 4.88
N LEU A 375 7.86 38.59 5.69
CA LEU A 375 6.56 38.45 6.34
C LEU A 375 6.18 39.67 7.18
N GLN A 376 4.89 40.00 7.23
CA GLN A 376 4.28 40.76 8.32
C GLN A 376 3.08 39.99 8.89
N HIS A 377 3.16 39.66 10.17
CA HIS A 377 2.00 39.37 11.00
C HIS A 377 1.31 40.70 11.38
N ALA A 378 0.00 40.67 11.53
CA ALA A 378 -0.75 41.69 12.28
C ALA A 378 -1.83 40.98 13.12
N SER A 379 -1.74 41.15 14.44
CA SER A 379 -2.74 40.72 15.42
C SER A 379 -3.03 41.87 16.39
N SER A 380 -4.27 42.32 16.45
CA SER A 380 -4.85 43.13 17.53
C SER A 380 -6.37 43.18 17.32
N HIS A 381 -7.16 42.59 18.22
CA HIS A 381 -7.83 43.27 19.34
C HIS A 381 -8.93 44.26 18.92
N VAL A 382 -10.18 43.78 18.94
CA VAL A 382 -11.19 44.17 19.95
C VAL A 382 -11.83 42.88 20.47
#